data_AF-A0A0D7KJL2-F1
#
_entry.id   AF-A0A0D7KJL2-F1
#
_cell.length_a   1.000
_cell.length_b   1.000
_cell.length_c   1.000
_cell.angle_alpha   90.00
_cell.angle_beta   90.00
_cell.angle_gamma   90.00
#
_symmetry.space_group_name_H-M   'P 1'
#
loop_
_entity.id
_entity.type
_entity.pdbx_description
1 polymer ?
#
loop_
_entity_poly.entity_id
_entity_poly.type
_entity_poly.pdbx_seq_one_letter_code
_entity_poly.pdbx_strand_id
1 'polypeptide(L)'
;VTWSIYDTVALNKLLDSNEQVRLDSAAAINACVTSFTQSGDGIVRPNGSFQGADMLDSMEIYTSGGAEGQTPQIAMMTNSGAYKTLVKITNVGTHEIEGVQTKNGNVYFTIVTDPVNKKDTQKVYYVPDSVFK
;
A
#
# COMPACT_ATOMS: atom_id res chain seq x y z
N VAL A 1 6.30 7.15 10.19
CA VAL A 1 5.68 5.92 9.65
C VAL A 1 6.76 4.87 9.55
N THR A 2 6.55 3.71 10.14
CA THR A 2 7.51 2.60 10.11
C THR A 2 6.95 1.50 9.24
N TRP A 3 7.78 1.02 8.32
CA TRP A 3 7.50 -0.10 7.43
C TRP A 3 8.41 -1.25 7.85
N SER A 4 7.84 -2.44 7.98
CA SER A 4 8.58 -3.66 8.31
C SER A 4 8.13 -4.77 7.37
N ILE A 5 9.08 -5.35 6.65
CA ILE A 5 8.86 -6.45 5.72
C ILE A 5 9.34 -7.72 6.42
N TYR A 6 8.49 -8.75 6.43
CA TYR A 6 8.76 -10.01 7.12
C TYR A 6 8.81 -11.18 6.15
N ASP A 7 9.62 -12.17 6.50
CA ASP A 7 9.53 -13.50 5.91
C ASP A 7 8.24 -14.17 6.41
N THR A 8 7.29 -14.33 5.48
CA THR A 8 5.98 -14.91 5.80
C THR A 8 6.07 -16.40 6.11
N VAL A 9 7.06 -17.13 5.59
CA VAL A 9 7.28 -18.54 5.95
C VAL A 9 7.76 -18.64 7.39
N ALA A 10 8.68 -17.77 7.80
CA ALA A 10 9.14 -17.73 9.18
C ALA A 10 8.01 -17.32 10.14
N LEU A 11 7.23 -16.28 9.81
CA LEU A 11 6.08 -15.85 10.64
C LEU A 11 4.99 -16.92 10.71
N ASN A 12 4.67 -17.59 9.60
CA ASN A 12 3.64 -18.64 9.59
C ASN A 12 4.04 -19.82 10.47
N LYS A 13 5.32 -20.20 10.51
CA LYS A 13 5.80 -21.24 11.45
C LYS A 13 5.59 -20.87 12.92
N LEU A 14 5.63 -19.57 13.25
CA LEU A 14 5.30 -19.12 14.61
C LEU A 14 3.80 -19.24 14.89
N LEU A 15 2.95 -19.00 13.88
CA LEU A 15 1.50 -19.20 13.97
C LEU A 15 1.09 -20.68 14.05
N ASP A 16 1.87 -21.61 13.50
CA ASP A 16 1.56 -23.05 13.58
C ASP A 16 1.41 -23.54 15.03
N SER A 17 2.06 -22.87 15.98
CA SER A 17 2.01 -23.19 17.41
C SER A 17 1.26 -22.16 18.26
N ASN A 18 0.68 -21.11 17.66
CA ASN A 18 0.09 -19.99 18.39
C ASN A 18 -1.12 -19.40 17.65
N GLU A 19 -2.18 -19.04 18.37
CA GLU A 19 -3.33 -18.31 17.78
C GLU A 19 -2.94 -16.90 17.30
N GLN A 20 -1.92 -16.29 17.93
CA GLN A 20 -1.41 -14.96 17.61
C GLN A 20 0.11 -14.92 17.77
N VAL A 21 0.79 -14.16 16.91
CA VAL A 21 2.23 -13.90 17.02
C VAL A 21 2.45 -12.44 17.42
N ARG A 22 3.18 -12.21 18.51
CA ARG A 22 3.64 -10.85 18.84
C ARG A 22 4.85 -10.50 17.99
N LEU A 23 4.76 -9.39 17.25
CA LEU A 23 5.85 -8.91 16.40
C LEU A 23 7.06 -8.34 17.18
N ASP A 24 6.94 -8.19 18.50
CA ASP A 24 8.04 -7.80 19.40
C ASP A 24 8.80 -9.01 19.99
N SER A 25 8.40 -10.24 19.67
CA SER A 25 9.10 -11.45 20.12
C SER A 25 10.45 -11.59 19.39
N ALA A 26 11.43 -12.20 20.05
CA ALA A 26 12.75 -12.43 19.45
C ALA A 26 12.65 -13.18 18.09
N ALA A 27 11.76 -14.16 18.00
CA ALA A 27 11.54 -14.92 16.78
C ALA A 27 10.91 -14.08 15.65
N ALA A 28 9.92 -13.22 15.97
CA ALA A 28 9.32 -12.34 14.96
C ALA A 28 10.27 -11.22 14.53
N ILE A 29 11.09 -10.70 15.44
CA ILE A 29 12.16 -9.75 15.12
C ILE A 29 13.17 -10.39 14.16
N ASN A 30 13.57 -11.64 14.41
CA ASN A 30 14.45 -12.39 13.52
C ASN A 30 13.82 -12.70 12.14
N ALA A 31 12.49 -12.74 12.06
CA ALA A 31 11.76 -12.89 10.80
C ALA A 31 11.63 -11.57 10.02
N CYS A 32 12.01 -10.42 10.59
CA CYS A 32 11.99 -9.14 9.90
C CYS A 32 13.17 -9.07 8.93
N VAL A 33 12.87 -9.00 7.63
CA VAL A 33 13.86 -8.95 6.54
C VAL A 33 14.45 -7.53 6.43
N THR A 34 13.60 -6.52 6.55
CA THR A 34 14.02 -5.12 6.56
C THR A 34 12.99 -4.26 7.27
N SER A 35 13.44 -3.18 7.89
CA SER A 35 12.57 -2.17 8.48
C SER A 35 13.17 -0.79 8.27
N PHE A 36 12.31 0.18 7.98
CA PHE A 36 12.71 1.58 7.83
C PHE A 36 11.64 2.52 8.36
N THR A 37 12.05 3.70 8.81
CA THR A 37 11.15 4.73 9.33
C THR A 37 11.26 6.00 8.51
N GLN A 38 10.12 6.48 8.02
CA GLN A 38 9.97 7.78 7.38
C GLN A 38 9.39 8.79 8.37
N SER A 39 9.87 10.03 8.30
CA SER A 39 9.45 11.13 9.18
C SER A 39 9.31 12.44 8.41
N GLY A 40 8.50 13.36 8.92
CA GLY A 40 8.29 14.68 8.32
C GLY A 40 7.78 14.59 6.88
N ASP A 41 8.30 15.48 6.03
CA ASP A 41 7.94 15.55 4.61
C ASP A 41 8.48 14.38 3.78
N GLY A 42 9.34 13.53 4.36
CA GLY A 42 9.85 12.32 3.73
C GLY A 42 8.87 11.13 3.76
N ILE A 43 7.70 11.28 4.39
CA ILE A 43 6.67 10.23 4.39
C ILE A 43 6.01 10.18 3.02
N VAL A 44 6.16 9.04 2.32
CA VAL A 44 5.45 8.78 1.06
C VAL A 44 3.99 8.44 1.39
N ARG A 45 3.15 9.48 1.37
CA ARG A 45 1.73 9.40 1.73
C ARG A 45 0.94 10.35 0.82
N PRO A 46 0.48 9.86 -0.35
CA PRO A 46 -0.23 10.71 -1.32
C PRO A 46 -1.44 11.38 -0.68
N ASN A 47 -1.67 12.65 -1.03
CA ASN A 47 -2.74 13.47 -0.43
C ASN A 47 -2.75 13.54 1.11
N GLY A 48 -1.64 13.18 1.79
CA GLY A 48 -1.56 13.23 3.25
C GLY A 48 -2.35 12.13 3.97
N SER A 49 -2.92 11.13 3.28
CA SER A 49 -3.59 9.97 3.86
C SER A 49 -3.04 8.63 3.31
N PHE A 50 -3.23 7.54 4.06
CA PHE A 50 -3.01 6.18 3.59
C PHE A 50 -4.36 5.53 3.38
N GLN A 51 -4.75 5.35 2.12
CA GLN A 51 -5.97 4.63 1.76
C GLN A 51 -5.69 3.20 1.30
N GLY A 52 -4.43 2.87 1.05
CA GLY A 52 -4.02 1.53 0.66
C GLY A 52 -2.52 1.40 0.64
N ALA A 53 -2.05 0.17 0.83
CA ALA A 53 -0.66 -0.21 0.61
C ALA A 53 -0.60 -1.61 0.01
N ASP A 54 0.35 -1.83 -0.89
CA ASP A 54 0.70 -3.15 -1.40
C ASP A 54 2.18 -3.24 -1.72
N MET A 55 2.69 -4.46 -1.86
CA MET A 55 4.09 -4.73 -2.15
C MET A 55 4.25 -5.77 -3.27
N LEU A 56 5.04 -5.45 -4.29
CA LEU A 56 5.41 -6.36 -5.37
C LEU A 56 6.84 -6.86 -5.19
N ASP A 57 7.02 -8.18 -5.25
CA ASP A 57 8.30 -8.91 -5.24
C ASP A 57 9.30 -8.46 -4.16
N SER A 58 8.82 -7.97 -3.01
CA SER A 58 9.62 -7.43 -1.90
C SER A 58 10.49 -6.20 -2.22
N MET A 59 10.33 -5.61 -3.41
CA MET A 59 11.17 -4.50 -3.90
C MET A 59 10.40 -3.19 -4.07
N GLU A 60 9.12 -3.28 -4.40
CA GLU A 60 8.29 -2.14 -4.76
C GLU A 60 7.13 -2.03 -3.79
N ILE A 61 6.98 -0.86 -3.15
CA ILE A 61 5.87 -0.58 -2.25
C ILE A 61 5.01 0.50 -2.89
N TYR A 62 3.74 0.21 -3.03
CA TYR A 62 2.73 1.11 -3.57
C TYR A 62 1.87 1.62 -2.43
N THR A 63 1.62 2.92 -2.40
CA THR A 63 0.71 3.54 -1.42
C THR A 63 -0.29 4.40 -2.17
N SER A 64 -1.58 4.28 -1.84
CA SER A 64 -2.63 5.12 -2.40
C SER A 64 -3.14 6.14 -1.38
N GLY A 65 -3.61 7.28 -1.88
CA GLY A 65 -4.21 8.32 -1.05
C GLY A 65 -5.07 9.30 -1.84
N GLY A 66 -6.09 9.83 -1.18
CA GLY A 66 -7.11 10.71 -1.76
C GLY A 66 -8.48 10.45 -1.14
N ALA A 67 -8.98 11.43 -0.39
CA ALA A 67 -10.36 11.47 0.07
C ALA A 67 -11.31 11.95 -1.05
N GLU A 68 -12.62 11.84 -0.81
CA GLU A 68 -13.62 12.44 -1.69
C GLU A 68 -13.33 13.93 -1.94
N GLY A 69 -13.42 14.37 -3.19
CA GLY A 69 -13.07 15.72 -3.62
C GLY A 69 -11.58 15.93 -3.95
N GLN A 70 -10.72 14.94 -3.70
CA GLN A 70 -9.31 14.98 -4.12
C GLN A 70 -9.10 14.14 -5.38
N THR A 71 -8.13 14.50 -6.21
CA THR A 71 -7.66 13.62 -7.28
C THR A 71 -6.95 12.41 -6.66
N PRO A 72 -7.38 11.17 -6.93
CA PRO A 72 -6.70 9.98 -6.43
C PRO A 72 -5.24 9.92 -6.88
N GLN A 73 -4.39 9.44 -5.99
CA GLN A 73 -2.96 9.33 -6.26
C GLN A 73 -2.42 8.00 -5.75
N ILE A 74 -1.45 7.47 -6.49
CA ILE A 74 -0.69 6.28 -6.11
C ILE A 74 0.78 6.64 -6.21
N ALA A 75 1.53 6.48 -5.12
CA ALA A 75 2.98 6.60 -5.13
C ALA A 75 3.62 5.21 -5.10
N MET A 76 4.78 5.10 -5.73
CA MET A 76 5.67 3.95 -5.63
C MET A 76 6.96 4.37 -4.94
N MET A 77 7.42 3.54 -4.02
CA MET A 77 8.71 3.65 -3.36
C MET A 77 9.42 2.30 -3.36
N THR A 78 10.73 2.33 -3.16
CA THR A 78 11.51 1.10 -2.98
C THR A 78 11.29 0.48 -1.60
N ASN A 79 11.75 -0.75 -1.41
CA ASN A 79 11.75 -1.46 -0.13
C ASN A 79 12.67 -0.85 0.96
N SER A 80 13.40 0.22 0.67
CA SER A 80 14.12 1.05 1.65
C SER A 80 13.39 2.36 1.98
N GLY A 81 12.21 2.58 1.39
CA GLY A 81 11.42 3.79 1.57
C GLY A 81 11.81 4.95 0.68
N ALA A 82 12.75 4.76 -0.26
CA ALA A 82 13.09 5.80 -1.21
C ALA A 82 11.96 5.99 -2.23
N TYR A 83 11.38 7.19 -2.26
CA TYR A 83 10.38 7.61 -3.24
C TYR A 83 10.89 7.44 -4.68
N LYS A 84 10.01 7.00 -5.57
CA LYS A 84 10.30 6.85 -7.00
C LYS A 84 9.37 7.71 -7.86
N THR A 85 8.08 7.43 -7.80
CA THR A 85 7.10 7.98 -8.75
C THR A 85 5.76 8.24 -8.06
N LEU A 86 5.03 9.23 -8.55
CA LEU A 86 3.65 9.54 -8.17
C LEU A 86 2.79 9.60 -9.42
N VAL A 87 1.73 8.78 -9.46
CA VAL A 87 0.74 8.76 -10.53
C VAL A 87 -0.55 9.40 -10.02
N LYS A 88 -1.05 10.40 -10.75
CA LYS A 88 -2.34 11.05 -10.50
C LYS A 88 -3.41 10.43 -11.41
N ILE A 89 -4.51 9.95 -10.84
CA ILE A 89 -5.59 9.32 -11.61
C ILE A 89 -6.66 10.37 -11.91
N THR A 90 -6.72 10.84 -13.15
CA THR A 90 -7.60 11.95 -13.56
C THR A 90 -8.87 11.51 -14.28
N ASN A 91 -8.92 10.24 -14.72
CA ASN A 91 -10.02 9.69 -15.52
C ASN A 91 -11.13 9.02 -14.69
N VAL A 92 -11.09 9.18 -13.37
CA VAL A 92 -12.08 8.62 -12.42
C VAL A 92 -12.80 9.70 -11.61
N GLY A 93 -12.62 10.98 -11.97
CA GLY A 93 -13.14 12.10 -11.18
C GLY A 93 -12.35 12.35 -9.89
N THR A 94 -12.93 13.15 -9.00
CA THR A 94 -12.37 13.48 -7.68
C THR A 94 -13.06 12.67 -6.59
N HIS A 95 -12.93 11.35 -6.68
CA HIS A 95 -13.57 10.40 -5.77
C HIS A 95 -12.57 9.77 -4.81
N GLU A 96 -13.04 9.29 -3.65
CA GLU A 96 -12.20 8.58 -2.68
C GLU A 96 -11.58 7.30 -3.28
N ILE A 97 -10.28 7.10 -3.08
CA ILE A 97 -9.57 5.85 -3.37
C ILE A 97 -9.51 4.98 -2.11
N GLU A 98 -9.72 3.67 -2.22
CA GLU A 98 -9.75 2.72 -1.10
C GLU A 98 -8.99 1.44 -1.47
N GLY A 99 -7.73 1.37 -1.11
CA GLY A 99 -6.86 0.23 -1.42
C GLY A 99 -6.05 0.39 -2.70
N VAL A 100 -5.05 -0.47 -2.82
CA VAL A 100 -4.20 -0.64 -3.99
C VAL A 100 -3.72 -2.09 -4.00
N GLN A 101 -3.56 -2.68 -5.18
CA GLN A 101 -3.04 -4.03 -5.33
C GLN A 101 -2.29 -4.19 -6.65
N THR A 102 -1.10 -4.74 -6.60
CA THR A 102 -0.28 -5.12 -7.74
C THR A 102 -0.63 -6.55 -8.16
N LYS A 103 -0.89 -6.75 -9.46
CA LYS A 103 -1.18 -8.07 -10.02
C LYS A 103 -1.01 -8.07 -11.53
N ASN A 104 -0.40 -9.12 -12.09
CA ASN A 104 -0.33 -9.35 -13.53
C ASN A 104 0.14 -8.12 -14.35
N GLY A 105 1.17 -7.42 -13.89
CA GLY A 105 1.71 -6.21 -14.55
C GLY A 105 0.84 -4.96 -14.43
N ASN A 106 -0.13 -4.95 -13.50
CA ASN A 106 -1.01 -3.81 -13.27
C ASN A 106 -1.05 -3.44 -11.78
N VAL A 107 -1.31 -2.16 -11.53
CA VAL A 107 -1.61 -1.59 -10.22
C VAL A 107 -3.11 -1.29 -10.18
N TYR A 108 -3.86 -2.20 -9.56
CA TYR A 108 -5.29 -2.07 -9.33
C TYR A 108 -5.58 -1.16 -8.14
N PHE A 109 -6.71 -0.47 -8.19
CA PHE A 109 -7.20 0.38 -7.10
C PHE A 109 -8.72 0.47 -7.14
N THR A 110 -9.33 0.73 -5.99
CA THR A 110 -10.77 0.88 -5.86
C THR A 110 -11.12 2.35 -5.75
N ILE A 111 -12.18 2.77 -6.43
CA ILE A 111 -12.79 4.09 -6.28
C ILE A 111 -14.18 3.96 -5.69
N VAL A 112 -14.46 4.75 -4.66
CA VAL A 112 -15.78 4.90 -4.03
C VAL A 112 -16.52 6.03 -4.73
N THR A 113 -17.47 5.70 -5.60
CA THR A 113 -18.21 6.74 -6.34
C THR A 113 -19.41 7.30 -5.56
N ASP A 114 -19.89 6.60 -4.54
CA ASP A 114 -20.90 7.07 -3.60
C ASP A 114 -20.37 6.90 -2.17
N PRO A 115 -19.83 7.95 -1.54
CA PRO A 115 -19.29 7.87 -0.18
C PRO A 115 -20.36 7.69 0.89
N VAL A 116 -21.64 7.95 0.58
CA VAL A 116 -22.77 7.78 1.50
C VAL A 116 -23.27 6.33 1.47
N ASN A 117 -23.40 5.74 0.28
CA ASN A 117 -23.85 4.36 0.09
C ASN A 117 -22.72 3.51 -0.53
N LYS A 118 -21.74 3.10 0.29
CA LYS A 118 -20.57 2.35 -0.17
C LYS A 118 -20.84 0.90 -0.62
N LYS A 119 -22.05 0.37 -0.36
CA LYS A 119 -22.42 -1.02 -0.71
C LYS A 119 -22.68 -1.13 -2.22
N ASP A 120 -21.96 -2.03 -2.88
CA ASP A 120 -22.12 -2.37 -4.32
C ASP A 120 -21.92 -1.20 -5.31
N THR A 121 -21.36 -0.07 -4.85
CA THR A 121 -21.10 1.13 -5.68
C THR A 121 -19.64 1.29 -6.09
N GLN A 122 -18.74 0.58 -5.40
CA GLN A 122 -17.30 0.67 -5.61
C GLN A 122 -16.88 0.05 -6.94
N LYS A 123 -15.90 0.66 -7.60
CA LYS A 123 -15.38 0.21 -8.90
C LYS A 123 -13.88 -0.02 -8.81
N VAL A 124 -13.42 -1.10 -9.41
CA VAL A 124 -12.00 -1.42 -9.52
C VAL A 124 -11.47 -0.94 -10.87
N TYR A 125 -10.37 -0.21 -10.83
CA TYR A 125 -9.63 0.29 -11.98
C TYR A 125 -8.19 -0.21 -11.91
N TYR A 126 -7.41 0.07 -12.94
CA TYR A 126 -5.98 -0.21 -12.92
C TYR A 126 -5.19 0.82 -13.74
N VAL A 127 -3.90 0.92 -13.43
CA VAL A 127 -2.87 1.52 -14.27
C VAL A 127 -1.80 0.45 -14.52
N PRO A 128 -1.25 0.33 -15.74
CA PRO A 128 -0.11 -0.56 -15.97
C PRO A 128 1.07 -0.22 -15.05
N ASP A 129 1.75 -1.24 -14.51
CA ASP A 129 2.88 -1.04 -13.58
C ASP A 129 4.04 -0.27 -14.24
N SER A 130 4.16 -0.35 -15.56
CA SER A 130 5.17 0.33 -16.36
C SER A 130 5.08 1.86 -16.27
N VAL A 131 3.95 2.41 -15.83
CA VAL A 131 3.79 3.86 -15.62
C VAL A 131 4.57 4.34 -14.38
N PHE A 132 4.94 3.43 -13.47
CA PHE A 132 5.66 3.75 -12.24
C PHE A 132 7.20 3.60 -12.37
N LYS A 133 7.68 2.97 -13.45
CA LYS A 133 9.09 2.58 -13.66
C LYS A 133 9.94 3.67 -14.31
#